data_AF-A0A653CWR7-F1
#
_entry.id   AF-A0A653CWR7-F1
#
_cell.length_a   1.000
_cell.length_b   1.000
_cell.length_c   1.000
_cell.angle_alpha   90.00
_cell.angle_beta   90.00
_cell.angle_gamma   90.00
#
_symmetry.space_group_name_H-M   'P 1'
#
loop_
_entity.id
_entity.type
_entity.pdbx_description
1 polymer ?
#
loop_
_entity_poly.entity_id
_entity_poly.type
_entity_poly.pdbx_seq_one_letter_code
_entity_poly.pdbx_strand_id
1 'polypeptide(L)'
;MEDRVKEIVREELRELGERKRCLTAVPPAFPDRHSGVVAKPYPCNGKSSWVIYYMQFENIARMNNWSNEGKACVLTSMLRDPAAAILENLCSSDLRDYDKITSALKLRFGDVHLTELL
;
A
#
# COMPACT_ATOMS: atom_id res chain seq x y z
N MET A 1 10.82 -23.89 -42.22
CA MET A 1 10.46 -22.60 -41.58
C MET A 1 10.46 -22.71 -40.06
N GLU A 2 10.12 -23.88 -39.51
CA GLU A 2 10.11 -24.17 -38.07
C GLU A 2 11.50 -24.25 -37.41
N ASP A 3 12.57 -24.58 -38.16
CA ASP A 3 13.93 -24.64 -37.60
C ASP A 3 14.49 -23.25 -37.21
N ARG A 4 14.09 -22.20 -37.94
CA ARG A 4 14.52 -20.83 -37.61
C ARG A 4 13.86 -20.31 -36.33
N VAL A 5 12.63 -20.74 -36.06
CA VAL A 5 11.89 -20.35 -34.85
C VAL A 5 12.46 -21.05 -33.61
N LYS A 6 12.86 -22.33 -33.75
CA LYS A 6 13.50 -23.08 -32.67
C LYS A 6 14.83 -22.47 -32.24
N GLU A 7 15.62 -21.96 -33.18
CA GLU A 7 16.88 -21.28 -32.86
C GLU A 7 16.65 -19.91 -32.22
N ILE A 8 15.67 -19.12 -32.69
CA ILE A 8 15.33 -17.83 -32.05
C ILE A 8 14.84 -18.05 -30.60
N VAL A 9 13.98 -19.04 -30.36
CA VAL A 9 13.49 -19.33 -29.01
C VAL A 9 14.61 -19.83 -28.09
N ARG A 10 15.57 -20.61 -28.63
CA ARG A 10 16.76 -21.07 -27.90
C ARG A 10 17.69 -19.90 -27.54
N GLU A 11 17.86 -18.95 -28.47
CA GLU A 11 18.71 -17.77 -28.28
C GLU A 11 18.10 -16.78 -27.27
N GLU A 12 16.79 -16.51 -27.36
CA GLU A 12 16.03 -15.69 -26.40
C GLU A 12 16.02 -16.29 -24.99
N LEU A 13 15.86 -17.62 -24.86
CA LEU A 13 15.97 -18.32 -23.57
C LEU A 13 17.37 -18.22 -22.96
N ARG A 14 18.42 -18.19 -23.80
CA ARG A 14 19.80 -17.99 -23.37
C ARG A 14 20.02 -16.55 -22.91
N GLU A 15 19.53 -15.55 -23.65
CA GLU A 15 19.61 -14.14 -23.27
C GLU A 15 18.84 -13.81 -21.97
N LEU A 16 17.64 -14.39 -21.77
CA LEU A 16 16.89 -14.27 -20.51
C LEU A 16 17.60 -14.92 -19.32
N GLY A 17 18.32 -16.03 -19.55
CA GLY A 17 19.13 -16.71 -18.54
C GLY A 17 20.36 -15.90 -18.13
N GLU A 18 20.99 -15.19 -19.07
CA GLU A 18 22.14 -14.33 -18.79
C GLU A 18 21.74 -13.00 -18.16
N ARG A 19 20.57 -12.45 -18.52
CA ARG A 19 20.02 -11.21 -17.94
C ARG A 19 19.56 -11.39 -16.49
N LYS A 20 19.41 -12.63 -16.00
CA LYS A 20 19.14 -12.97 -14.59
C LYS A 20 20.39 -13.01 -13.69
N ARG A 21 21.59 -12.75 -14.22
CA ARG A 21 22.83 -12.79 -13.41
C ARG A 21 23.19 -11.51 -12.66
N CYS A 22 22.29 -10.52 -12.59
CA CYS A 22 22.48 -9.32 -11.77
C CYS A 22 21.35 -9.14 -10.73
N LEU A 23 20.97 -10.22 -10.05
CA LEU A 23 20.26 -10.13 -8.76
C LEU A 23 20.89 -11.07 -7.74
N THR A 24 22.21 -11.20 -7.75
CA THR A 24 22.93 -11.43 -6.49
C THR A 24 23.11 -10.08 -5.82
N ALA A 25 22.00 -9.44 -5.47
CA ALA A 25 22.03 -8.61 -4.28
C ALA A 25 22.33 -9.60 -3.16
N VAL A 26 23.62 -9.76 -2.84
CA VAL A 26 24.01 -10.03 -1.46
C VAL A 26 23.09 -9.10 -0.68
N PRO A 27 22.15 -9.62 0.15
CA PRO A 27 21.43 -8.76 1.05
C PRO A 27 22.55 -7.93 1.66
N PRO A 28 22.51 -6.58 1.58
CA PRO A 28 23.42 -5.81 2.38
C PRO A 28 23.38 -6.51 3.73
N ALA A 29 24.56 -6.82 4.29
CA ALA A 29 24.64 -7.11 5.69
C ALA A 29 24.17 -5.82 6.37
N PHE A 30 22.86 -5.57 6.30
CA PHE A 30 22.13 -4.77 7.20
C PHE A 30 22.49 -5.49 8.48
N PRO A 31 23.33 -4.88 9.35
CA PRO A 31 23.34 -5.36 10.72
C PRO A 31 21.87 -5.47 11.06
N ASP A 32 21.48 -6.62 11.60
CA ASP A 32 20.14 -6.84 12.11
C ASP A 32 19.71 -5.58 12.85
N ARG A 33 18.96 -4.74 12.14
CA ARG A 33 18.41 -3.51 12.63
C ARG A 33 16.95 -3.84 12.84
N HIS A 34 16.71 -4.77 13.74
CA HIS A 34 15.69 -4.61 14.78
C HIS A 34 15.91 -3.33 15.63
N SER A 35 16.45 -2.27 15.05
CA SER A 35 16.57 -0.93 15.60
C SER A 35 15.41 -0.11 15.05
N GLY A 36 14.22 -0.38 15.57
CA GLY A 36 13.14 0.60 15.75
C GLY A 36 12.69 1.49 14.58
N VAL A 37 12.96 1.16 13.31
CA VAL A 37 12.42 1.93 12.18
C VAL A 37 10.98 1.47 11.94
N VAL A 38 10.05 2.07 12.69
CA VAL A 38 8.62 1.96 12.43
C VAL A 38 8.34 2.63 11.09
N ALA A 39 7.91 1.88 10.09
CA ALA A 39 7.47 2.44 8.82
C ALA A 39 6.30 3.40 9.11
N LYS A 40 6.41 4.66 8.69
CA LYS A 40 5.37 5.67 8.93
C LYS A 40 4.50 5.81 7.70
N PRO A 41 3.15 5.83 7.84
CA PRO A 41 2.27 6.14 6.74
C PRO A 41 2.57 7.54 6.22
N TYR A 42 2.06 7.88 5.04
CA TYR A 42 2.00 9.28 4.60
C TYR A 42 0.70 9.93 5.09
N PRO A 43 0.65 11.27 5.21
CA PRO A 43 -0.61 11.97 5.47
C PRO A 43 -1.62 11.79 4.32
N CYS A 44 -2.90 11.64 4.64
CA CYS A 44 -3.99 11.60 3.65
C CYS A 44 -4.65 12.97 3.56
N ASN A 45 -4.47 13.66 2.43
CA ASN A 45 -5.04 14.99 2.18
C ASN A 45 -6.33 14.95 1.32
N GLY A 46 -6.87 13.75 1.06
CA GLY A 46 -8.06 13.57 0.21
C GLY A 46 -7.86 13.76 -1.30
N LYS A 47 -6.66 14.11 -1.78
CA LYS A 47 -6.32 14.24 -3.22
C LYS A 47 -5.82 12.95 -3.86
N SER A 48 -5.23 12.05 -3.07
CA SER A 48 -4.76 10.75 -3.54
C SER A 48 -5.89 9.72 -3.44
N SER A 49 -5.93 8.76 -4.37
CA SER A 49 -6.94 7.69 -4.35
C SER A 49 -6.92 6.98 -2.99
N TRP A 50 -8.07 6.95 -2.32
CA TRP A 50 -8.26 6.29 -1.03
C TRP A 50 -7.82 4.83 -1.07
N VAL A 51 -8.09 4.13 -2.17
CA VAL A 51 -7.73 2.70 -2.34
C VAL A 51 -6.22 2.50 -2.29
N ILE A 52 -5.45 3.37 -2.97
CA ILE A 52 -3.99 3.31 -2.99
C ILE A 52 -3.42 3.62 -1.59
N TYR A 53 -3.96 4.67 -0.96
CA TYR A 53 -3.59 5.05 0.40
C TYR A 53 -3.83 3.91 1.41
N TYR A 54 -5.02 3.33 1.38
CA TYR A 54 -5.43 2.25 2.26
C TYR A 54 -4.53 1.01 2.11
N MET A 55 -4.21 0.62 0.87
CA MET A 55 -3.32 -0.51 0.59
C MET A 55 -1.91 -0.28 1.17
N GLN A 56 -1.36 0.93 1.02
CA GLN A 56 -0.06 1.27 1.59
C GLN A 56 -0.09 1.29 3.12
N PHE A 57 -1.15 1.86 3.70
CA PHE A 57 -1.37 1.89 5.14
C PHE A 57 -1.44 0.47 5.72
N GLU A 58 -2.20 -0.43 5.11
CA GLU A 58 -2.33 -1.83 5.55
C GLU A 58 -1.00 -2.60 5.46
N ASN A 59 -0.21 -2.37 4.43
CA ASN A 59 1.13 -2.98 4.32
C ASN A 59 2.05 -2.51 5.45
N ILE A 60 2.04 -1.21 5.75
CA ILE A 60 2.81 -0.63 6.86
C ILE A 60 2.32 -1.16 8.21
N ALA A 61 1.01 -1.23 8.41
CA ALA A 61 0.42 -1.76 9.63
C ALA A 61 0.80 -3.23 9.85
N ARG A 62 0.83 -4.03 8.78
CA ARG A 62 1.29 -5.42 8.81
C ARG A 62 2.77 -5.53 9.16
N MET A 63 3.62 -4.71 8.56
CA MET A 63 5.06 -4.68 8.86
C MET A 63 5.34 -4.29 10.31
N ASN A 64 4.52 -3.40 10.88
CA ASN A 64 4.66 -2.93 12.24
C ASN A 64 3.82 -3.73 13.28
N ASN A 65 3.12 -4.78 12.86
CA ASN A 65 2.22 -5.57 13.72
C ASN A 65 1.20 -4.73 14.53
N TRP A 66 0.60 -3.71 13.91
CA TRP A 66 -0.39 -2.86 14.58
C TRP A 66 -1.69 -3.61 14.86
N SER A 67 -2.22 -3.43 16.08
CA SER A 67 -3.58 -3.83 16.44
C SER A 67 -4.62 -2.93 15.76
N ASN A 68 -5.89 -3.34 15.71
CA ASN A 68 -6.96 -2.52 15.12
C ASN A 68 -7.10 -1.16 15.82
N GLU A 69 -6.97 -1.10 17.14
CA GLU A 69 -6.96 0.18 17.88
C GLU A 69 -5.73 1.04 17.53
N GLY A 70 -4.55 0.42 17.37
CA GLY A 70 -3.35 1.10 16.90
C GLY A 70 -3.49 1.64 15.47
N LYS A 71 -4.08 0.85 14.57
CA LYS A 71 -4.42 1.27 13.21
C LYS A 71 -5.38 2.46 13.22
N ALA A 72 -6.44 2.43 14.03
CA ALA A 72 -7.40 3.54 14.15
C ALA A 72 -6.73 4.82 14.65
N CYS A 73 -5.91 4.72 15.70
CA CYS A 73 -5.17 5.84 16.28
C CYS A 73 -4.20 6.48 15.27
N VAL A 74 -3.43 5.64 14.55
CA VAL A 74 -2.51 6.15 13.54
C VAL A 74 -3.28 6.72 12.36
N LEU A 75 -4.31 6.02 11.84
CA LEU A 75 -5.08 6.47 10.69
C LEU A 75 -5.70 7.85 10.94
N THR A 76 -6.39 8.03 12.08
CA THR A 76 -6.96 9.33 12.47
C THR A 76 -5.90 10.42 12.59
N SER A 77 -4.72 10.11 13.15
CA SER A 77 -3.60 11.05 13.26
C SER A 77 -2.99 11.45 11.91
N MET A 78 -3.14 10.61 10.88
CA MET A 78 -2.59 10.82 9.54
C MET A 78 -3.58 11.49 8.58
N LEU A 79 -4.85 11.63 8.96
CA LEU A 79 -5.79 12.43 8.17
C LEU A 79 -5.44 13.92 8.27
N ARG A 80 -5.50 14.60 7.13
CA ARG A 80 -5.26 16.04 6.98
C ARG A 80 -6.30 16.63 6.04
N ASP A 81 -6.52 17.93 6.17
CA ASP A 81 -7.37 18.71 5.27
C ASP A 81 -8.80 18.09 5.16
N PRO A 82 -9.50 17.98 4.00
CA PRO A 82 -10.90 17.52 3.99
C PRO A 82 -11.08 16.06 4.47
N ALA A 83 -10.01 15.28 4.63
CA ALA A 83 -10.08 13.96 5.23
C ALA A 83 -10.23 14.02 6.76
N ALA A 84 -9.65 15.03 7.40
CA ALA A 84 -9.84 15.25 8.84
C ALA A 84 -11.28 15.68 9.17
N ALA A 85 -11.95 16.38 8.25
CA ALA A 85 -13.35 16.79 8.42
C ALA A 85 -14.34 15.61 8.54
N ILE A 86 -13.95 14.41 8.09
CA ILE A 86 -14.77 13.20 8.29
C ILE A 86 -14.78 12.80 9.76
N LEU A 87 -13.70 13.06 10.49
CA LEU A 87 -13.58 12.74 11.91
C LEU A 87 -14.56 13.57 12.76
N GLU A 88 -14.92 14.78 12.32
CA GLU A 88 -15.91 15.63 12.98
C GLU A 88 -17.33 15.03 12.94
N ASN A 89 -17.60 14.17 11.96
CA ASN A 89 -18.89 13.50 11.81
C ASN A 89 -18.98 12.17 12.59
N LEU A 90 -17.90 11.74 13.26
CA LEU A 90 -17.82 10.47 13.98
C LEU A 90 -17.80 10.70 15.50
N CYS A 91 -18.42 9.79 16.26
CA CYS A 91 -18.35 9.84 17.72
C CYS A 91 -16.99 9.30 18.21
N SER A 92 -16.57 9.67 19.44
CA SER A 92 -15.30 9.21 20.01
C SER A 92 -15.16 7.68 20.11
N SER A 93 -16.29 6.96 20.24
CA SER A 93 -16.33 5.49 20.17
C SER A 93 -16.01 4.97 18.77
N ASP A 94 -16.42 5.70 17.74
CA ASP A 94 -16.21 5.32 16.34
C ASP A 94 -14.79 5.62 15.88
N LEU A 95 -14.14 6.62 16.48
CA LEU A 95 -12.72 6.94 16.24
C LEU A 95 -11.74 5.87 16.76
N ARG A 96 -12.21 4.95 17.60
CA ARG A 96 -11.44 3.76 18.02
C ARG A 96 -11.67 2.55 17.13
N ASP A 97 -12.71 2.61 16.31
CA ASP A 97 -13.12 1.52 15.45
C ASP A 97 -12.55 1.72 14.04
N TYR A 98 -11.55 0.91 13.72
CA TYR A 98 -10.85 0.98 12.44
C TYR A 98 -11.79 0.78 11.24
N ASP A 99 -12.75 -0.14 11.36
CA ASP A 99 -13.70 -0.46 10.29
C ASP A 99 -14.67 0.71 10.04
N LYS A 100 -15.11 1.39 11.10
CA LYS A 100 -15.96 2.58 10.95
C LYS A 100 -15.23 3.74 10.29
N ILE A 101 -13.99 4.01 10.71
CA ILE A 101 -13.18 5.10 10.13
C ILE A 101 -12.89 4.82 8.65
N THR A 102 -12.48 3.60 8.31
CA THR A 102 -12.17 3.22 6.93
C THR A 102 -13.41 3.19 6.04
N SER A 103 -14.57 2.78 6.56
CA SER A 103 -15.85 2.83 5.85
C SER A 103 -16.28 4.27 5.54
N ALA A 104 -16.15 5.18 6.50
CA ALA A 104 -16.45 6.60 6.30
C ALA A 104 -15.51 7.24 5.26
N LEU A 105 -14.22 6.91 5.31
CA LEU A 105 -13.23 7.36 4.33
C LEU A 105 -13.49 6.77 2.94
N LYS A 106 -13.88 5.50 2.85
CA LYS A 106 -14.26 4.85 1.58
C LYS A 106 -15.52 5.46 0.99
N LEU A 107 -16.52 5.81 1.80
CA LEU A 107 -17.74 6.47 1.33
C LEU A 107 -17.45 7.87 0.76
N ARG A 108 -16.50 8.60 1.35
CA ARG A 108 -16.20 9.98 0.97
C ARG A 108 -15.15 10.11 -0.16
N PHE A 109 -14.16 9.22 -0.20
CA PHE A 109 -13.01 9.29 -1.11
C PHE A 109 -12.76 8.01 -1.91
N GLY A 110 -13.47 6.92 -1.60
CA GLY A 110 -13.35 5.63 -2.28
C GLY A 110 -14.17 5.54 -3.57
N ASP A 111 -14.97 6.55 -3.90
CA ASP A 111 -15.67 6.62 -5.17
C ASP A 111 -14.72 7.07 -6.28
N VAL A 112 -14.15 6.09 -6.97
CA VAL A 112 -13.41 6.34 -8.22
C VAL A 112 -14.08 5.61 -9.40
N HIS A 113 -15.07 4.74 -9.19
CA HIS A 113 -15.69 3.97 -10.28
C HIS A 113 -17.18 3.68 -10.00
N LEU A 114 -18.04 4.71 -10.03
CA LEU A 114 -19.44 4.52 -10.39
C LEU A 114 -19.92 5.54 -11.44
N THR A 115 -19.07 5.82 -12.43
CA THR A 115 -19.50 6.53 -13.64
C THR A 115 -18.74 6.06 -14.88
N GLU A 116 -18.76 4.74 -15.15
CA GLU A 116 -18.68 4.28 -16.54
C GLU A 116 -19.98 3.57 -16.91
N LEU A 117 -20.85 4.39 -17.52
CA LEU A 117 -21.84 4.07 -18.56
C LEU A 117 -23.09 3.25 -18.20
N LEU A 118 -24.20 4.00 -18.14
CA LEU A 118 -25.47 3.67 -18.82
C LEU A 118 -25.24 3.22 -20.27
#